data_AF-A0A6P1CYN7-F1
#
_entry.id   AF-A0A6P1CYN7-F1
#
_cell.length_a   1.000
_cell.length_b   1.000
_cell.length_c   1.000
_cell.angle_alpha   90.00
_cell.angle_beta   90.00
_cell.angle_gamma   90.00
#
_symmetry.space_group_name_H-M   'P 1'
#
loop_
_entity.id
_entity.type
_entity.pdbx_description
1 polymer ?
#
loop_
_entity_poly.entity_id
_entity_poly.type
_entity_poly.pdbx_seq_one_letter_code
_entity_poly.pdbx_strand_id
1 'polypeptide(L)'
;MRFPPVTPLNRYVALRDSFTEGVGDDDPARTDGVRGWAERVAESLTTINPDTEYANLAVRGRLMCGVIDERLPQALSLSPDLVTVSVGGNG
;
A
#
# COMPACT_ATOMS: atom_id res chain seq x y z
N MET A 1 -18.66 20.87 -10.94
CA MET A 1 -18.68 19.95 -9.79
C MET A 1 -17.43 20.22 -8.98
N ARG A 2 -17.54 20.61 -7.70
CA ARG A 2 -16.40 20.96 -6.84
C ARG A 2 -16.28 19.85 -5.80
N PHE A 3 -15.17 19.12 -5.79
CA PHE A 3 -14.91 18.15 -4.74
C PHE A 3 -14.64 18.91 -3.43
N PRO A 4 -15.02 18.34 -2.27
CA PRO A 4 -14.60 18.90 -0.99
C PRO A 4 -13.06 19.01 -0.96
N PRO A 5 -12.50 19.97 -0.21
CA PRO A 5 -11.05 20.03 -0.01
C PRO A 5 -10.58 18.67 0.50
N VAL A 6 -9.56 18.12 -0.16
CA VAL A 6 -8.96 16.85 0.23
C VAL A 6 -8.33 17.07 1.60
N THR A 7 -8.79 16.33 2.60
CA THR A 7 -8.16 16.30 3.92
C THR A 7 -6.71 15.83 3.73
N PRO A 8 -5.73 16.40 4.45
CA PRO A 8 -4.35 15.91 4.39
C PRO A 8 -4.35 14.41 4.66
N LEU A 9 -3.83 13.64 3.71
CA LEU A 9 -3.60 12.22 3.89
C LEU A 9 -2.42 12.11 4.85
N ASN A 10 -2.68 11.68 6.09
CA ASN A 10 -1.67 11.53 7.11
C ASN A 10 -1.24 10.08 7.25
N ARG A 11 -2.10 9.11 6.89
CA ARG A 11 -1.75 7.70 6.98
C ARG A 11 -2.22 6.90 5.78
N TYR A 12 -1.25 6.30 5.10
CA TYR A 12 -1.44 5.45 3.93
C TYR A 12 -1.06 4.00 4.24
N VAL A 13 -1.98 3.07 3.99
CA VAL A 13 -1.74 1.62 4.16
C VAL A 13 -1.90 0.89 2.83
N ALA A 14 -0.88 0.12 2.44
CA ALA A 14 -0.93 -0.73 1.26
C ALA A 14 -1.18 -2.20 1.64
N LEU A 15 -2.19 -2.81 1.03
CA LEU A 15 -2.47 -4.25 1.07
C LEU A 15 -2.14 -4.87 -0.29
N ARG A 16 -1.59 -6.07 -0.31
CA ARG A 16 -1.27 -6.82 -1.55
C ARG A 16 -1.44 -8.32 -1.38
N ASP A 17 -1.82 -8.97 -2.47
CA ASP A 17 -1.68 -10.41 -2.67
C ASP A 17 -0.30 -10.80 -3.22
N SER A 18 -0.08 -12.11 -3.37
CA SER A 18 1.20 -12.71 -3.76
C SER A 18 1.78 -12.28 -5.12
N PHE A 19 1.04 -11.57 -5.98
CA PHE A 19 1.44 -11.48 -7.39
C PHE A 19 2.23 -10.24 -7.75
N THR A 20 2.27 -9.21 -6.91
CA THR A 20 2.69 -7.88 -7.40
C THR A 20 4.03 -7.39 -6.90
N GLU A 21 4.90 -8.19 -6.30
CA GLU A 21 6.07 -7.70 -5.53
C GLU A 21 6.81 -6.48 -6.11
N GLY A 22 7.14 -6.49 -7.39
CA GLY A 22 7.66 -5.30 -8.05
C GLY A 22 8.15 -5.59 -9.46
N VAL A 23 7.44 -6.44 -10.22
CA VAL A 23 7.85 -6.82 -11.58
C VAL A 23 8.05 -5.56 -12.41
N GLY A 24 9.33 -5.18 -12.62
CA GLY A 24 9.76 -3.99 -13.35
C GLY A 24 10.44 -2.87 -12.54
N ASP A 25 10.57 -2.96 -11.21
CA ASP A 25 11.15 -1.90 -10.34
C ASP A 25 12.01 -2.52 -9.21
N ASP A 26 12.99 -3.32 -9.62
CA ASP A 26 13.97 -3.95 -8.73
C ASP A 26 14.87 -2.90 -8.09
N ASP A 27 15.02 -2.96 -6.76
CA ASP A 27 15.94 -2.10 -6.01
C ASP A 27 16.77 -2.95 -5.04
N PRO A 28 18.03 -3.28 -5.40
CA PRO A 28 18.89 -4.10 -4.57
C PRO A 28 19.37 -3.41 -3.29
N ALA A 29 19.14 -2.10 -3.13
CA ALA A 29 19.41 -1.40 -1.87
C ALA A 29 18.31 -1.63 -0.81
N ARG A 30 17.17 -2.22 -1.19
CA ARG A 30 16.04 -2.47 -0.30
C ARG A 30 16.03 -3.90 0.23
N THR A 31 15.59 -4.06 1.47
CA THR A 31 15.59 -5.36 2.18
C THR A 31 14.69 -6.40 1.51
N ASP A 32 13.64 -5.97 0.81
CA ASP A 32 12.70 -6.81 0.05
C ASP A 32 13.03 -6.90 -1.45
N GLY A 33 14.05 -6.16 -1.92
CA GLY A 33 14.57 -6.22 -3.30
C GLY A 33 13.72 -5.52 -4.35
N VAL A 34 12.64 -4.85 -3.97
CA VAL A 34 11.68 -4.18 -4.85
C VAL A 34 11.20 -2.89 -4.20
N ARG A 35 11.02 -1.82 -4.98
CA ARG A 35 10.38 -0.59 -4.49
C ARG A 35 8.86 -0.69 -4.62
N GLY A 36 8.40 -1.04 -5.81
CA GLY A 36 6.98 -1.23 -6.09
C GLY A 36 6.18 0.08 -6.12
N TRP A 37 5.00 0.02 -6.74
CA TRP A 37 4.19 1.22 -7.01
C TRP A 37 3.66 1.90 -5.73
N ALA A 38 3.37 1.13 -4.68
CA ALA A 38 2.83 1.66 -3.42
C ALA A 38 3.83 2.60 -2.74
N GLU A 39 5.12 2.28 -2.77
CA GLU A 39 6.15 3.16 -2.21
C GLU A 39 6.30 4.45 -3.02
N ARG A 40 6.17 4.40 -4.34
CA ARG A 40 6.16 5.62 -5.17
C ARG A 40 4.99 6.54 -4.84
N VAL A 41 3.83 5.95 -4.51
CA VAL A 41 2.68 6.71 -4.01
C VAL A 41 2.98 7.31 -2.65
N ALA A 42 3.54 6.53 -1.72
CA ALA A 42 3.93 7.02 -0.40
C ALA A 42 4.90 8.20 -0.50
N GLU A 43 5.95 8.10 -1.30
CA GLU A 43 6.91 9.19 -1.55
C GLU A 43 6.22 10.43 -2.12
N SER A 44 5.33 10.25 -3.10
CA SER A 44 4.57 11.36 -3.68
C SER A 44 3.69 12.04 -2.64
N LEU A 45 3.05 11.27 -1.75
CA LEU A 45 2.28 11.81 -0.63
C LEU A 45 3.18 12.57 0.35
N THR A 46 4.37 12.06 0.67
CA THR A 46 5.35 12.74 1.53
C THR A 46 5.84 14.06 0.94
N THR A 47 5.92 14.20 -0.39
CA THR A 47 6.25 15.50 -1.02
C THR A 47 5.15 16.55 -0.83
N ILE A 48 3.90 16.13 -0.62
CA ILE A 48 2.75 17.01 -0.39
C ILE A 48 2.57 17.27 1.12
N ASN A 49 2.74 16.23 1.93
CA ASN A 49 2.62 16.25 3.38
C ASN A 49 3.79 15.45 4.00
N PRO A 50 4.85 16.11 4.49
CA PRO A 50 6.01 15.44 5.08
C PRO A 50 5.69 14.53 6.27
N ASP A 51 4.56 14.77 6.95
CA ASP A 51 4.11 14.00 8.10
C ASP A 51 3.32 12.73 7.70
N THR A 52 3.27 12.39 6.41
CA THR A 52 2.58 11.18 5.93
C THR A 52 3.27 9.92 6.46
N GLU A 53 2.53 9.14 7.24
CA GLU A 53 2.88 7.79 7.68
C GLU A 53 2.49 6.75 6.62
N TYR A 54 3.37 5.78 6.38
CA TYR A 54 3.16 4.70 5.41
C TYR A 54 3.39 3.33 6.05
N ALA A 55 2.48 2.39 5.79
CA ALA A 55 2.66 0.98 6.15
C ALA A 55 2.32 0.05 4.98
N ASN A 56 3.22 -0.88 4.69
CA ASN A 56 3.01 -1.94 3.71
C ASN A 56 2.73 -3.27 4.44
N LEU A 57 1.53 -3.82 4.28
CA LEU A 57 1.13 -5.09 4.89
C LEU A 57 1.10 -6.24 3.87
N ALA A 58 1.87 -6.14 2.78
CA ALA A 58 2.01 -7.19 1.79
C ALA A 58 2.63 -8.47 2.40
N VAL A 59 2.09 -9.64 2.03
CA VAL A 59 2.65 -10.94 2.40
C VAL A 59 2.86 -11.78 1.14
N ARG A 60 4.12 -12.17 0.90
CA ARG A 60 4.51 -13.07 -0.21
C ARG A 60 3.72 -14.38 -0.19
N GLY A 61 3.26 -14.83 -1.36
CA GLY A 61 2.70 -16.18 -1.54
C GLY A 61 1.31 -16.44 -0.96
N ARG A 62 0.55 -15.41 -0.55
CA ARG A 62 -0.84 -15.57 -0.09
C ARG A 62 -1.90 -15.18 -1.13
N LEU A 63 -2.97 -15.96 -1.14
CA LEU A 63 -4.17 -15.74 -1.94
C LEU A 63 -5.00 -14.56 -1.40
N MET A 64 -5.64 -13.86 -2.33
CA MET A 64 -6.61 -12.77 -2.13
C MET A 64 -7.52 -12.89 -0.90
N CYS A 65 -8.22 -14.01 -0.75
CA CYS A 65 -9.21 -14.19 0.31
C CYS A 65 -8.57 -14.09 1.71
N GLY A 66 -7.36 -14.64 1.87
CA GLY A 66 -6.60 -14.52 3.11
C GLY A 66 -6.14 -13.10 3.42
N VAL A 67 -5.94 -12.25 2.40
CA VAL A 67 -5.58 -10.84 2.59
C VAL A 67 -6.77 -10.04 3.12
N ILE A 68 -7.96 -10.23 2.57
CA ILE A 68 -9.17 -9.52 3.04
C ILE A 68 -9.49 -9.93 4.48
N ASP A 69 -9.57 -11.22 4.78
CA ASP A 69 -10.05 -11.69 6.08
C ASP A 69 -9.05 -11.43 7.22
N GLU A 70 -7.75 -11.57 6.97
CA GLU A 70 -6.74 -11.43 8.02
C GLU A 70 -6.15 -10.01 8.11
N ARG A 71 -6.01 -9.30 6.99
CA ARG A 71 -5.19 -8.07 6.92
C ARG A 71 -6.00 -6.81 6.82
N LEU A 72 -7.23 -6.84 6.30
CA LEU A 72 -8.11 -5.68 6.37
C LEU A 72 -8.34 -5.23 7.82
N PRO A 73 -8.59 -6.12 8.81
CA PRO A 73 -8.69 -5.70 10.21
C PRO A 73 -7.40 -5.04 10.74
N GLN A 74 -6.23 -5.54 10.34
CA GLN A 74 -4.94 -4.95 10.74
C GLN A 74 -4.75 -3.57 10.11
N ALA A 75 -5.04 -3.42 8.80
CA ALA A 75 -4.99 -2.13 8.13
C ALA A 75 -5.93 -1.13 8.80
N LEU A 76 -7.17 -1.52 9.11
CA LEU A 76 -8.15 -0.66 9.77
C LEU A 76 -7.72 -0.29 11.20
N SER A 77 -7.02 -1.18 11.92
CA SER A 77 -6.51 -0.88 13.26
C SER A 77 -5.48 0.27 13.25
N LEU A 78 -4.83 0.53 12.11
CA LEU A 78 -3.92 1.65 11.94
C LEU A 78 -4.67 2.99 11.76
N SER A 79 -6.00 3.00 11.65
CA SER A 79 -6.79 4.20 11.35
C SER A 79 -6.26 4.96 10.11
N PRO A 80 -6.23 4.32 8.92
CA PRO A 80 -5.71 4.92 7.70
C PRO A 80 -6.69 5.94 7.09
N ASP A 81 -6.15 6.97 6.45
CA ASP A 81 -6.92 7.88 5.60
C ASP A 81 -7.06 7.34 4.17
N LEU A 82 -6.08 6.53 3.76
CA LEU A 82 -6.04 5.87 2.46
C LEU A 82 -5.60 4.42 2.61
N VAL A 83 -6.39 3.51 2.03
CA VAL A 83 -5.99 2.11 1.85
C VAL A 83 -5.99 1.79 0.37
N THR A 84 -4.92 1.20 -0.14
CA THR A 84 -4.88 0.65 -1.50
C THR A 84 -4.78 -0.86 -1.46
N VAL A 85 -5.54 -1.54 -2.32
CA VAL A 85 -5.49 -3.00 -2.46
C VAL A 85 -4.94 -3.39 -3.83
N SER A 86 -3.75 -3.98 -3.79
CA SER A 86 -3.04 -4.78 -4.78
C SER A 86 -3.65 -6.13 -5.13
N VAL A 87 -4.30 -6.30 -6.29
CA VAL A 87 -4.83 -7.61 -6.72
C VAL A 87 -4.26 -8.06 -8.05
N GLY A 88 -3.54 -9.19 -8.07
CA GLY A 88 -3.16 -9.87 -9.30
C GLY A 88 -4.06 -11.08 -9.57
N GLY A 89 -4.49 -11.25 -10.82
CA GLY A 89 -5.50 -12.24 -11.20
C GLY A 89 -5.16 -13.66 -10.80
N ASN A 90 -5.91 -14.19 -9.83
CA ASN A 90 -6.41 -15.56 -9.81
C ASN A 90 -7.75 -15.50 -9.06
N GLY A 91 -8.83 -15.56 -9.82
CA GLY A 91 -10.13 -15.99 -9.30
C GLY A 91 -10.14 -17.49 -9.05
#